data_AF-A0A974DV46-F1
#
_entry.id   AF-A0A974DV46-F1
#
_cell.length_a   1.000
_cell.length_b   1.000
_cell.length_c   1.000
_cell.angle_alpha   90.00
_cell.angle_beta   90.00
_cell.angle_gamma   90.00
#
_symmetry.space_group_name_H-M   'P 1'
#
loop_
_entity.id
_entity.type
_entity.pdbx_description
1 polymer ?
#
loop_
_entity_poly.entity_id
_entity_poly.type
_entity_poly.pdbx_seq_one_letter_code
_entity_poly.pdbx_strand_id
1 'polypeptide(L)'
;MTRKIFTNTRERWRQQNVNSAFAELRKLIPTHPPDKKLSKNETLRLAMKYINFLIDILGDQEIRKTGGSSQGSILGLFKSEHTVMGDWTVMSHSNDSSPGMSSDTQDCWSLEPSP
;
A
#
# COMPACT_ATOMS: atom_id res chain seq x y z
N MET A 1 5.52 -30.12 -14.13
CA MET A 1 4.58 -28.98 -14.23
C MET A 1 3.62 -28.85 -13.04
N THR A 2 3.34 -29.91 -12.27
CA THR A 2 2.31 -29.95 -11.21
C THR A 2 2.55 -29.01 -10.02
N ARG A 3 3.80 -28.80 -9.59
CA ARG A 3 4.12 -27.91 -8.45
C ARG A 3 3.75 -26.45 -8.70
N LYS A 4 4.03 -25.92 -9.90
CA LYS A 4 3.72 -24.54 -10.30
C LYS A 4 2.22 -24.26 -10.32
N ILE A 5 1.44 -25.25 -10.76
CA ILE A 5 -0.03 -25.17 -10.78
C ILE A 5 -0.56 -25.12 -9.34
N PHE A 6 -0.10 -26.04 -8.47
CA PHE A 6 -0.51 -26.06 -7.07
C PHE A 6 -0.17 -24.76 -6.32
N THR A 7 1.04 -24.22 -6.51
CA THR A 7 1.42 -22.93 -5.90
C THR A 7 0.58 -21.77 -6.44
N ASN A 8 0.30 -21.71 -7.75
CA ASN A 8 -0.55 -20.67 -8.32
C ASN A 8 -1.98 -20.71 -7.75
N THR A 9 -2.57 -21.91 -7.67
CA THR A 9 -3.90 -22.11 -7.09
C THR A 9 -3.96 -21.64 -5.65
N ARG A 10 -2.94 -21.99 -4.84
CA ARG A 10 -2.86 -21.55 -3.45
C ARG A 10 -2.75 -20.03 -3.31
N GLU A 11 -1.89 -19.39 -4.11
CA GLU A 11 -1.74 -17.93 -4.05
C GLU A 11 -3.02 -17.21 -4.51
N ARG A 12 -3.70 -17.73 -5.53
CA ARG A 12 -5.01 -17.22 -5.94
C ARG A 12 -6.01 -17.27 -4.80
N TRP A 13 -6.08 -18.38 -4.07
CA TRP A 13 -6.98 -18.51 -2.91
C TRP A 13 -6.64 -17.51 -1.80
N ARG A 14 -5.34 -17.32 -1.52
CA ARG A 14 -4.89 -16.30 -0.57
C ARG A 14 -5.33 -14.89 -0.97
N GLN A 15 -5.20 -14.55 -2.26
CA GLN A 15 -5.63 -13.25 -2.80
C GLN A 15 -7.16 -13.10 -2.79
N GLN A 16 -7.92 -14.17 -3.03
CA GLN A 16 -9.38 -14.17 -2.91
C GLN A 16 -9.83 -13.83 -1.48
N ASN A 17 -9.17 -14.39 -0.47
CA ASN A 17 -9.46 -14.07 0.93
C ASN A 17 -9.23 -12.58 1.23
N VAL A 18 -8.09 -12.03 0.78
CA VAL A 18 -7.79 -10.60 0.94
C VAL A 18 -8.80 -9.72 0.19
N ASN A 19 -9.15 -10.08 -1.04
CA ASN A 19 -10.12 -9.31 -1.82
C ASN A 19 -11.52 -9.34 -1.21
N SER A 20 -11.90 -10.45 -0.57
CA SER A 20 -13.17 -10.58 0.16
C SER A 20 -13.19 -9.68 1.39
N ALA A 21 -12.11 -9.65 2.18
CA ALA A 21 -11.99 -8.72 3.31
C ALA A 21 -12.07 -7.25 2.85
N PHE A 22 -11.45 -6.91 1.71
CA PHE A 22 -11.58 -5.59 1.09
C PHE A 22 -13.03 -5.27 0.68
N ALA A 23 -13.81 -6.27 0.24
CA ALA A 23 -15.22 -6.08 -0.09
C ALA A 23 -16.06 -5.80 1.15
N GLU A 24 -15.84 -6.53 2.25
CA GLU A 24 -16.51 -6.26 3.53
C GLU A 24 -16.16 -4.88 4.07
N LEU A 25 -14.89 -4.48 4.02
CA LEU A 25 -14.47 -3.14 4.43
C LEU A 25 -15.20 -2.04 3.65
N ARG A 26 -15.40 -2.20 2.33
CA ARG A 26 -16.12 -1.21 1.50
C ARG A 26 -17.56 -1.02 1.93
N LYS A 27 -18.24 -2.06 2.40
CA LYS A 27 -19.64 -1.97 2.86
C LYS A 27 -19.78 -1.09 4.10
N LEU A 28 -18.71 -0.95 4.89
CA LEU A 28 -18.69 -0.13 6.10
C LEU A 28 -18.34 1.34 5.81
N ILE A 29 -17.87 1.66 4.61
CA ILE A 29 -17.46 3.03 4.25
C ILE A 29 -18.67 3.81 3.74
N PRO A 30 -19.07 4.91 4.39
CA PRO A 30 -20.15 5.75 3.89
C PRO A 30 -19.78 6.41 2.55
N THR A 31 -20.60 6.21 1.52
CA THR A 31 -20.41 6.82 0.18
C THR A 31 -21.74 7.19 -0.47
N HIS A 32 -21.67 8.09 -1.45
CA HIS A 32 -22.79 8.43 -2.33
C HIS A 32 -22.33 8.26 -3.80
N PRO A 33 -23.00 7.46 -4.63
CA PRO A 33 -24.06 6.51 -4.26
C PRO A 33 -23.52 5.33 -3.41
N PRO A 34 -24.37 4.59 -2.67
CA PRO A 34 -23.92 3.54 -1.74
C PRO A 34 -23.21 2.35 -2.40
N ASP A 35 -23.36 2.19 -3.71
CA ASP A 35 -22.73 1.16 -4.53
C ASP A 35 -21.45 1.63 -5.26
N LYS A 36 -20.94 2.82 -4.89
CA LYS A 36 -19.70 3.37 -5.47
C LYS A 36 -18.55 2.36 -5.39
N LYS A 37 -17.92 2.09 -6.54
CA LYS A 37 -16.76 1.20 -6.64
C LYS A 37 -15.49 1.92 -6.21
N LEU A 38 -15.08 1.71 -4.96
CA LEU A 38 -13.83 2.26 -4.41
C LEU A 38 -12.61 1.40 -4.80
N SER A 39 -11.54 2.05 -5.25
CA SER A 39 -10.24 1.39 -5.42
C SER A 39 -9.66 0.92 -4.07
N LYS A 40 -8.65 0.05 -4.08
CA LYS A 40 -8.00 -0.43 -2.84
C LYS A 40 -7.43 0.73 -2.04
N ASN A 41 -6.76 1.67 -2.70
CA ASN A 41 -6.14 2.80 -2.02
C ASN A 41 -7.19 3.76 -1.43
N GLU A 42 -8.24 4.09 -2.19
CA GLU A 42 -9.33 4.92 -1.67
C GLU A 42 -10.04 4.25 -0.49
N THR A 43 -10.28 2.95 -0.56
CA THR A 43 -10.89 2.17 0.54
C THR A 43 -10.08 2.35 1.83
N LEU A 44 -8.75 2.22 1.76
CA LEU A 44 -7.88 2.40 2.94
C LEU A 44 -7.92 3.83 3.47
N ARG A 45 -7.82 4.83 2.58
CA ARG A 45 -7.85 6.24 2.97
C ARG A 45 -9.19 6.64 3.60
N LEU A 46 -10.30 6.21 3.02
CA LEU A 46 -11.64 6.50 3.55
C LEU A 46 -11.89 5.77 4.87
N ALA A 47 -11.43 4.53 5.02
CA ALA A 47 -11.56 3.79 6.28
C ALA A 47 -10.86 4.54 7.44
N MET A 48 -9.63 5.01 7.24
CA MET A 48 -8.92 5.82 8.25
C MET A 48 -9.69 7.11 8.58
N LYS A 49 -10.14 7.83 7.55
CA LYS A 49 -10.94 9.05 7.75
C LYS A 49 -12.23 8.78 8.51
N TYR A 50 -12.90 7.67 8.21
CA TYR A 50 -14.17 7.33 8.84
C TYR A 50 -13.98 6.93 10.31
N ILE A 51 -12.94 6.16 10.63
CA ILE A 51 -12.58 5.85 12.02
C ILE A 51 -12.34 7.15 12.81
N ASN A 52 -11.54 8.09 12.26
CA ASN A 52 -11.28 9.38 12.91
C ASN A 52 -12.56 10.20 13.10
N PHE A 53 -13.40 10.27 12.07
CA PHE A 53 -14.69 10.96 12.14
C PHE A 53 -15.59 10.40 13.27
N LEU A 54 -15.63 9.08 13.44
CA LEU A 54 -16.37 8.46 14.53
C LEU A 54 -15.76 8.77 15.90
N ILE A 55 -14.43 8.79 16.01
CA ILE A 55 -13.73 9.18 17.25
C ILE A 55 -14.06 10.62 17.62
N ASP A 56 -14.00 11.55 16.66
CA ASP A 56 -14.28 12.97 16.89
C ASP A 56 -15.74 13.18 17.34
N ILE A 57 -16.71 12.53 16.68
CA ILE A 57 -18.12 12.58 17.09
C ILE A 57 -18.32 12.07 18.52
N LEU A 58 -17.65 10.97 18.89
CA LEU A 58 -17.78 10.39 20.21
C LEU A 58 -17.08 11.24 21.28
N GLY A 59 -15.90 11.79 20.98
CA GLY A 59 -15.12 12.65 21.88
C GLY A 59 -15.77 14.02 22.10
N ASP A 60 -16.34 14.62 21.05
CA ASP A 60 -17.08 15.87 21.17
C ASP A 60 -18.27 15.72 22.12
N GLN A 61 -18.94 14.57 22.13
CA GLN A 61 -20.07 14.30 23.05
C GLN A 61 -19.64 14.28 24.53
N GLU A 62 -18.40 13.92 24.83
CA GLU A 62 -17.80 13.97 26.16
C GLU A 62 -17.47 15.44 26.55
N ILE A 63 -16.86 16.19 25.63
CA ILE A 63 -16.46 17.60 25.82
C ILE A 63 -17.68 18.52 26.02
N ARG A 64 -18.84 18.22 25.41
CA ARG A 64 -20.07 18.98 25.65
C ARG A 64 -20.68 18.75 27.04
N LYS A 65 -20.28 17.68 27.75
CA LYS A 65 -20.76 17.35 29.10
C LYS A 65 -19.80 17.80 30.20
N THR A 66 -18.52 18.02 29.89
CA THR A 66 -17.52 18.54 30.82
C THR A 66 -16.67 19.60 30.12
N GLY A 67 -16.82 20.86 30.52
CA GLY A 67 -16.08 21.99 29.93
C GLY A 67 -14.58 21.90 30.21
N GLY A 68 -13.83 21.19 29.37
CA GLY A 68 -12.40 20.98 29.57
C GLY A 68 -11.69 20.46 28.33
N SER A 69 -10.90 21.35 27.72
CA SER A 69 -9.94 21.11 26.65
C SER A 69 -9.14 19.81 26.80
N SER A 70 -9.38 18.83 25.93
CA SER A 70 -8.42 17.76 25.67
C SER A 70 -8.58 17.25 24.24
N GLN A 71 -7.77 17.80 23.32
CA GLN A 71 -7.54 17.20 22.01
C GLN A 71 -6.79 15.88 22.18
N GLY A 72 -7.52 14.81 22.53
CA GLY A 72 -7.02 13.44 22.59
C GLY A 72 -7.00 12.81 21.20
N SER A 73 -6.27 13.37 20.24
CA SER A 73 -6.06 12.71 18.94
C SER A 73 -4.98 11.64 19.08
N ILE A 74 -5.37 10.37 18.99
CA ILE A 74 -4.45 9.22 19.06
C ILE A 74 -3.43 9.15 17.90
N LEU A 75 -3.47 10.10 16.96
CA LEU A 75 -2.66 10.15 15.74
C LEU A 75 -1.87 11.47 15.57
N GLY A 76 -1.12 11.88 16.60
CA GLY A 76 0.09 12.67 16.37
C GLY A 76 1.13 11.96 15.46
N LEU A 77 0.89 10.69 15.11
CA LEU A 77 1.79 9.82 14.35
C LEU A 77 1.66 9.93 12.81
N PHE A 78 0.62 10.59 12.28
CA PHE A 78 0.41 10.73 10.83
C PHE A 78 0.27 12.18 10.37
N LYS A 79 0.89 13.13 11.07
CA LYS A 79 1.25 14.42 10.46
C LYS A 79 2.42 14.21 9.50
N SER A 80 2.22 13.43 8.44
CA SER A 80 3.15 13.39 7.31
C SER A 80 2.88 14.62 6.47
N GLU A 81 3.74 15.61 6.70
CA GLU A 81 4.14 16.66 5.79
C GLU A 81 3.87 16.33 4.32
N HIS A 82 3.18 17.27 3.67
CA HIS A 82 3.15 17.39 2.23
C HIS A 82 4.51 17.89 1.76
N THR A 83 5.54 17.04 1.79
CA THR A 83 6.74 17.27 0.99
C THR A 83 6.38 16.81 -0.42
N VAL A 84 6.04 17.79 -1.25
CA VAL A 84 6.06 17.70 -2.71
C VAL A 84 7.37 17.01 -3.08
N MET A 85 7.31 15.73 -3.46
CA MET A 85 8.47 15.12 -4.09
C MET A 85 8.63 15.84 -5.42
N GLY A 86 9.71 16.62 -5.47
CA GLY A 86 10.03 17.56 -6.52
C GLY A 86 9.96 16.93 -7.90
N ASP A 87 9.47 17.77 -8.82
CA ASP A 87 10.08 18.01 -10.12
C ASP A 87 11.16 16.98 -10.48
N TRP A 88 10.82 16.03 -11.34
CA TRP A 88 11.81 15.26 -12.07
C TRP A 88 12.44 16.23 -13.08
N THR A 89 13.31 17.11 -12.58
CA THR A 89 14.07 18.01 -13.44
C THR A 89 14.79 17.14 -14.47
N VAL A 90 14.39 17.29 -15.73
CA VAL A 90 15.10 16.80 -16.92
C VAL A 90 16.53 17.29 -16.82
N MET A 91 17.42 16.38 -16.45
CA MET A 91 18.86 16.61 -16.52
C MET A 91 19.34 15.94 -17.82
N SER A 92 19.34 16.72 -18.90
CA SER A 92 20.08 16.39 -20.11
C SER A 92 21.55 16.76 -19.93
N HIS A 93 22.44 15.79 -20.14
CA HIS A 93 23.81 15.99 -20.62
C HIS A 93 24.29 14.64 -21.21
N SER A 94 24.38 14.52 -22.53
CA SER A 94 25.55 14.86 -23.36
C SER A 94 26.61 13.76 -23.35
N ASN A 95 26.70 13.07 -24.51
CA ASN A 95 27.84 12.33 -25.07
C ASN A 95 28.88 11.70 -24.13
N ASP A 96 29.02 10.38 -24.23
CA ASP A 96 30.35 9.79 -24.38
C ASP A 96 30.31 8.63 -25.37
N SER A 97 31.31 8.59 -26.25
CA SER A 97 31.49 7.58 -27.29
C SER A 97 32.40 6.45 -26.79
N SER A 98 32.00 5.19 -27.04
CA SER A 98 32.75 3.92 -27.23
C SER A 98 34.26 3.87 -26.91
N PRO A 99 34.83 2.76 -26.36
CA PRO A 99 35.05 1.53 -27.17
C PRO A 99 35.21 0.15 -26.45
N GLY A 100 34.94 -0.94 -27.20
CA GLY A 100 35.52 -2.31 -27.08
C GLY A 100 35.15 -3.16 -25.85
N MET A 101 35.30 -4.48 -25.79
CA MET A 101 35.66 -5.57 -26.71
C MET A 101 35.47 -6.88 -25.92
N SER A 102 35.04 -7.95 -26.61
CA SER A 102 35.39 -9.37 -26.40
C SER A 102 34.81 -10.20 -25.23
N SER A 103 34.59 -11.48 -25.60
CA SER A 103 34.26 -12.73 -24.90
C SER A 103 34.56 -12.86 -23.41
N ASP A 104 33.66 -13.50 -22.65
CA ASP A 104 33.81 -14.93 -22.36
C ASP A 104 32.58 -15.48 -21.59
N THR A 105 32.11 -16.64 -22.05
CA THR A 105 31.06 -17.42 -21.39
C THR A 105 31.78 -18.42 -20.49
N GLN A 106 31.79 -18.20 -19.17
CA GLN A 106 32.41 -19.15 -18.25
C GLN A 106 31.43 -19.56 -17.14
N ASP A 107 31.05 -20.84 -17.22
CA ASP A 107 30.28 -21.64 -16.27
C ASP A 107 30.65 -21.40 -14.80
N CYS A 108 29.73 -20.78 -14.06
CA CYS A 108 29.61 -20.97 -12.61
C CYS A 108 28.54 -22.03 -12.42
N TRP A 109 28.90 -23.24 -11.96
CA TRP A 109 28.12 -24.25 -11.21
C TRP A 109 28.68 -25.66 -11.50
N SER A 110 30.01 -25.84 -11.41
CA SER A 110 30.59 -27.17 -11.24
C SER A 110 30.48 -27.57 -9.78
N LEU A 111 29.45 -28.36 -9.44
CA LEU A 111 29.46 -29.21 -8.26
C LEU A 111 29.07 -30.61 -8.73
N GLU A 112 30.09 -31.43 -8.94
CA GLU A 112 30.00 -32.87 -9.10
C GLU A 112 29.63 -33.52 -7.74
N PRO A 113 28.73 -34.51 -7.67
CA PRO A 113 28.59 -35.36 -6.50
C PRO A 113 29.48 -36.60 -6.65
N SER A 114 30.42 -36.79 -5.72
CA SER A 114 31.17 -38.04 -5.57
C SER A 114 30.32 -39.13 -4.87
N PRO A 115 30.60 -40.43 -5.12
CA PRO A 115 29.75 -41.57 -4.73
C PRO A 115 29.72 -41.89 -3.24
#